data_AF-A0A927SUW4-F1
#
_entry.id   AF-A0A927SUW4-F1
#
_cell.length_a   1.000
_cell.length_b   1.000
_cell.length_c   1.000
_cell.angle_alpha   90.00
_cell.angle_beta   90.00
_cell.angle_gamma   90.00
#
_symmetry.space_group_name_H-M   'P 1'
#
loop_
_entity.id
_entity.type
_entity.pdbx_description
1 polymer ?
#
loop_
_entity_poly.entity_id
_entity_poly.type
_entity_poly.pdbx_seq_one_letter_code
_entity_poly.pdbx_strand_id
1 'polypeptide(L)'
;MPDHLLTLIPVCIQIAVLTVLLQLSMRLIRESDRAIHAVFLTFILSPWLLTDLYWVIYEFMRPDSRMPFAANEIGEAAIFLLDGAMLASLVCGWKGARIQTVSALAFAVCNVALWVAWSGEWVDDLFIGAAYAGFLYQVVRALTFHHALKPWEWVALGAGCALLILGQALTFFAPEGAKAGLDTGCSVLLALGTVCWAVKAIFARRRNAESVTLLCLVFALIAWVVTAKYMSADAWYAVFMVCETLCMPMLYGAVRKVVAA
;
A
#
# COMPACT_ATOMS: atom_id res chain seq x y z
N MET A 1 -1.97 0.61 -27.44
CA MET A 1 -2.99 1.66 -27.63
C MET A 1 -4.26 1.46 -26.80
N PRO A 2 -4.90 0.28 -26.69
CA PRO A 2 -6.03 0.08 -25.75
C PRO A 2 -5.62 0.10 -24.26
N ASP A 3 -4.36 -0.18 -23.94
CA ASP A 3 -3.90 -0.34 -22.55
C ASP A 3 -3.75 0.98 -21.78
N HIS A 4 -3.52 2.11 -22.44
CA HIS A 4 -3.43 3.43 -21.78
C HIS A 4 -4.78 3.88 -21.21
N LEU A 5 -5.90 3.53 -21.86
CA LEU A 5 -7.23 3.86 -21.35
C LEU A 5 -7.61 3.00 -20.13
N LEU A 6 -7.07 1.78 -20.04
CA LEU A 6 -7.31 0.87 -18.92
C LEU A 6 -6.72 1.39 -17.60
N THR A 7 -5.66 2.20 -17.65
CA THR A 7 -5.05 2.82 -16.46
C THR A 7 -5.52 4.26 -16.24
N LEU A 8 -5.75 5.04 -17.30
CA LEU A 8 -6.15 6.45 -17.19
C LEU A 8 -7.51 6.66 -16.51
N ILE A 9 -8.49 5.79 -16.79
CA ILE A 9 -9.84 5.89 -16.18
C ILE A 9 -9.75 5.68 -14.66
N PRO A 10 -9.14 4.60 -14.13
CA PRO A 10 -8.89 4.46 -12.69
C PRO A 10 -8.17 5.64 -12.06
N VAL A 11 -7.10 6.17 -12.68
CA VAL A 11 -6.37 7.33 -12.15
C VAL A 11 -7.27 8.57 -12.05
N CYS A 12 -8.07 8.85 -13.07
CA CYS A 12 -9.02 9.97 -13.02
C CYS A 12 -10.05 9.82 -11.89
N ILE A 13 -10.54 8.59 -11.66
CA ILE A 13 -11.45 8.30 -10.54
C ILE A 13 -10.73 8.52 -9.21
N GLN A 14 -9.48 8.05 -9.10
CA GLN A 14 -8.66 8.21 -7.90
C GLN A 14 -8.43 9.69 -7.56
N ILE A 15 -8.10 10.53 -8.55
CA ILE A 15 -7.97 11.99 -8.39
C ILE A 15 -9.25 12.60 -7.82
N ALA A 16 -10.41 12.23 -8.36
CA ALA A 16 -11.70 12.74 -7.89
C ALA A 16 -11.96 12.32 -6.43
N VAL A 17 -11.71 11.06 -6.09
CA VAL A 17 -11.86 10.53 -4.72
C VAL A 17 -10.90 11.25 -3.77
N LEU A 18 -9.62 11.36 -4.12
CA LEU A 18 -8.60 12.04 -3.32
C LEU A 18 -8.94 13.51 -3.09
N THR A 19 -9.42 14.22 -4.13
CA THR A 19 -9.83 15.62 -4.00
C THR A 19 -10.95 15.78 -2.98
N VAL A 20 -11.96 14.91 -3.03
CA VAL A 20 -13.06 14.90 -2.05
C VAL A 20 -12.53 14.59 -0.65
N LEU A 21 -11.70 13.54 -0.51
CA LEU A 21 -11.16 13.12 0.78
C LEU A 21 -10.23 14.19 1.40
N LEU A 22 -9.46 14.91 0.60
CA LEU A 22 -8.59 16.00 1.05
C LEU A 22 -9.42 17.16 1.62
N GLN A 23 -10.50 17.53 0.95
CA GLN A 23 -11.42 18.54 1.49
C GLN A 23 -12.06 18.08 2.80
N LEU A 24 -12.42 16.80 2.90
CA LEU A 24 -12.98 16.22 4.11
C LEU A 24 -11.95 16.14 5.25
N SER A 25 -10.69 15.78 4.97
CA SER A 25 -9.62 15.70 5.98
C SER A 25 -9.29 17.09 6.54
N MET A 26 -9.27 18.11 5.69
CA MET A 26 -9.08 19.51 6.11
C MET A 26 -10.20 20.01 7.04
N ARG A 27 -11.44 19.55 6.83
CA ARG A 27 -12.55 19.83 7.75
C ARG A 27 -12.35 19.08 9.07
N LEU A 28 -11.96 17.81 9.00
CA LEU A 28 -11.73 16.96 10.18
C LEU A 28 -10.67 17.53 11.13
N ILE A 29 -9.63 18.20 10.62
CA ILE A 29 -8.61 18.89 11.44
C ILE A 29 -9.26 19.94 12.37
N ARG A 30 -10.36 20.57 11.95
CA ARG A 30 -11.04 21.62 12.73
C ARG A 30 -12.01 21.05 13.77
N GLU A 31 -12.24 19.74 13.79
CA GLU A 31 -13.28 19.12 14.64
C GLU A 31 -12.76 18.68 16.02
N SER A 32 -11.44 18.56 16.26
CA SER A 32 -10.91 17.99 17.50
C SER A 32 -9.45 18.38 17.79
N ASP A 33 -9.08 18.49 19.06
CA ASP A 33 -7.68 18.66 19.50
C ASP A 33 -6.81 17.43 19.21
N ARG A 34 -7.41 16.25 18.98
CA ARG A 34 -6.72 15.02 18.51
C ARG A 34 -6.42 15.04 17.00
N ALA A 35 -6.38 16.22 16.39
CA ALA A 35 -6.23 16.46 14.96
C ALA A 35 -4.95 15.89 14.34
N ILE A 36 -3.94 15.47 15.11
CA ILE A 36 -2.65 15.04 14.54
C ILE A 36 -2.79 13.91 13.50
N HIS A 37 -3.71 12.97 13.70
CA HIS A 37 -3.99 11.90 12.72
C HIS A 37 -4.73 12.44 11.47
N ALA A 38 -5.58 13.46 11.63
CA ALA A 38 -6.22 14.14 10.51
C ALA A 38 -5.22 15.00 9.72
N VAL A 39 -4.22 15.57 10.41
CA VAL A 39 -3.09 16.27 9.80
C VAL A 39 -2.26 15.27 8.99
N PHE A 40 -1.82 14.15 9.58
CA PHE A 40 -1.12 13.10 8.83
C PHE A 40 -1.92 12.64 7.62
N LEU A 41 -3.22 12.35 7.78
CA LEU A 41 -4.08 11.97 6.67
C LEU A 41 -4.10 13.01 5.54
N THR A 42 -4.20 14.30 5.88
CA THR A 42 -4.18 15.39 4.89
C THR A 42 -2.84 15.43 4.14
N PHE A 43 -1.74 15.28 4.88
CA PHE A 43 -0.40 15.22 4.30
C PHE A 43 -0.15 13.94 3.51
N ILE A 44 -0.86 12.83 3.74
CA ILE A 44 -0.81 11.61 2.93
C ILE A 44 -1.60 11.78 1.64
N LEU A 45 -2.82 12.34 1.72
CA LEU A 45 -3.70 12.51 0.56
C LEU A 45 -3.16 13.53 -0.46
N SER A 46 -2.42 14.53 0.01
CA SER A 46 -1.82 15.58 -0.83
C SER A 46 -0.78 15.04 -1.84
N PRO A 47 0.28 14.33 -1.45
CA PRO A 47 1.25 13.73 -2.37
C PRO A 47 0.63 12.62 -3.22
N TRP A 48 -0.36 11.86 -2.74
CA TRP A 48 -1.14 10.94 -3.61
C TRP A 48 -1.78 11.71 -4.77
N LEU A 49 -2.50 12.79 -4.44
CA LEU A 49 -3.19 13.60 -5.44
C LEU A 49 -2.20 14.25 -6.41
N LEU A 50 -1.08 14.78 -5.91
CA LEU A 50 -0.05 15.38 -6.76
C LEU A 50 0.62 14.35 -7.67
N THR A 51 0.83 13.13 -7.19
CA THR A 51 1.40 12.03 -7.97
C THR A 51 0.46 11.63 -9.10
N ASP A 52 -0.84 11.46 -8.82
CA ASP A 52 -1.84 11.12 -9.84
C ASP A 52 -2.03 12.27 -10.86
N LEU A 53 -2.05 13.52 -10.40
CA LEU A 53 -2.12 14.69 -11.29
C LEU A 53 -0.88 14.79 -12.18
N TYR A 54 0.31 14.56 -11.62
CA TYR A 54 1.54 14.53 -12.40
C TYR A 54 1.50 13.42 -13.45
N TRP A 55 1.01 12.22 -13.10
CA TRP A 55 0.77 11.13 -14.05
C TRP A 55 -0.09 11.60 -15.21
N VAL A 56 -1.31 12.08 -14.92
CA VAL A 56 -2.25 12.48 -15.97
C VAL A 56 -1.66 13.58 -16.86
N ILE A 57 -1.07 14.62 -16.27
CA ILE A 57 -0.48 15.73 -17.03
C ILE A 57 0.63 15.22 -17.94
N TYR A 58 1.50 14.35 -17.44
CA TYR A 58 2.61 13.83 -18.23
C TYR A 58 2.13 12.97 -19.40
N GLU A 59 1.16 12.09 -19.17
CA GLU A 59 0.58 11.23 -20.21
C GLU A 59 0.01 12.08 -21.37
N PHE A 60 -0.63 13.20 -21.05
CA PHE A 60 -1.13 14.14 -22.06
C PHE A 60 -0.02 14.95 -22.74
N MET A 61 0.99 15.39 -21.99
CA MET A 61 2.06 16.25 -22.51
C MET A 61 3.09 15.49 -23.34
N ARG A 62 3.33 14.22 -23.01
CA ARG A 62 4.33 13.37 -23.66
C ARG A 62 3.82 11.93 -23.81
N PRO A 63 2.80 11.72 -24.67
CA PRO A 63 2.26 10.40 -24.93
C PRO A 63 3.36 9.45 -25.44
N ASP A 64 3.24 8.18 -25.10
CA ASP A 64 4.16 7.09 -25.51
C ASP A 64 5.62 7.26 -25.04
N SER A 65 5.90 8.24 -24.19
CA SER A 65 7.21 8.42 -23.57
C SER A 65 7.21 7.92 -22.14
N ARG A 66 8.29 7.27 -21.72
CA ARG A 66 8.47 6.90 -20.32
C ARG A 66 8.50 8.17 -19.46
N MET A 67 7.68 8.22 -18.41
CA MET A 67 7.71 9.29 -17.43
C MET A 67 9.10 9.41 -16.79
N PRO A 68 9.73 10.60 -16.78
CA PRO A 68 11.02 10.79 -16.16
C PRO A 68 10.87 10.66 -14.65
N PHE A 69 11.80 9.89 -14.11
CA PHE A 69 11.72 9.10 -12.89
C PHE A 69 11.98 9.90 -11.60
N ALA A 70 11.42 11.11 -11.46
CA ALA A 70 11.79 11.99 -10.34
C ALA A 70 10.63 12.51 -9.48
N ALA A 71 9.43 12.74 -10.02
CA ALA A 71 8.40 13.47 -9.25
C ALA A 71 7.34 12.57 -8.61
N ASN A 72 6.88 11.53 -9.31
CA ASN A 72 5.92 10.55 -8.79
C ASN A 72 6.52 9.74 -7.63
N GLU A 73 7.76 9.31 -7.77
CA GLU A 73 8.42 8.42 -6.81
C GLU A 73 8.83 9.12 -5.51
N ILE A 74 9.24 10.39 -5.61
CA ILE A 74 9.44 11.24 -4.42
C ILE A 74 8.10 11.42 -3.70
N GLY A 75 7.00 11.56 -4.45
CA GLY A 75 5.64 11.53 -3.92
C GLY A 75 5.37 10.24 -3.15
N GLU A 76 5.56 9.09 -3.77
CA GLU A 76 5.33 7.75 -3.19
C GLU A 76 6.20 7.47 -1.97
N ALA A 77 7.48 7.83 -2.00
CA ALA A 77 8.35 7.74 -0.84
C ALA A 77 7.84 8.61 0.32
N ALA A 78 7.40 9.84 0.04
CA ALA A 78 6.82 10.72 1.05
C ALA A 78 5.54 10.12 1.65
N ILE A 79 4.71 9.47 0.84
CA ILE A 79 3.50 8.76 1.28
C ILE A 79 3.86 7.66 2.27
N PHE A 80 4.79 6.77 1.93
CA PHE A 80 5.21 5.67 2.81
C PHE A 80 5.81 6.17 4.13
N LEU A 81 6.58 7.26 4.08
CA LEU A 81 7.13 7.88 5.28
C LEU A 81 6.04 8.49 6.17
N LEU A 82 5.04 9.14 5.59
CA LEU A 82 3.92 9.74 6.34
C LEU A 82 2.97 8.68 6.92
N ASP A 83 2.67 7.63 6.15
CA ASP A 83 1.92 6.46 6.62
C ASP A 83 2.65 5.79 7.79
N GLY A 84 3.96 5.59 7.63
CA GLY A 84 4.84 5.07 8.68
C GLY A 84 4.88 5.96 9.92
N ALA A 85 4.94 7.28 9.76
CA ALA A 85 4.92 8.24 10.87
C ALA A 85 3.58 8.23 11.62
N MET A 86 2.45 8.16 10.90
CA MET A 86 1.12 8.04 11.51
C MET A 86 0.97 6.73 12.31
N LEU A 87 1.50 5.62 11.79
CA LEU A 87 1.54 4.36 12.54
C LEU A 87 2.48 4.42 13.74
N ALA A 88 3.62 5.11 13.60
CA ALA A 88 4.58 5.26 14.68
C ALA A 88 4.00 6.04 15.87
N SER A 89 3.16 7.06 15.62
CA SER A 89 2.50 7.81 16.70
C SER A 89 1.49 6.99 17.50
N LEU A 90 1.09 5.81 17.01
CA LEU A 90 0.14 4.90 17.67
C LEU A 90 0.81 3.85 18.57
N VAL A 91 2.15 3.80 18.62
CA VAL A 91 2.90 2.77 19.34
C VAL A 91 3.82 3.39 20.37
N CYS A 92 3.62 3.05 21.66
CA CYS A 92 4.50 3.48 22.75
C CYS A 92 5.48 2.36 23.14
N GLY A 93 6.76 2.55 22.81
CA GLY A 93 7.87 1.66 23.19
C GLY A 93 7.99 0.38 22.34
N TRP A 94 9.03 -0.40 22.61
CA TRP A 94 9.33 -1.63 21.87
C TRP A 94 8.84 -2.86 22.64
N LYS A 95 7.74 -3.46 22.20
CA LYS A 95 7.23 -4.73 22.75
C LYS A 95 7.23 -5.83 21.69
N GLY A 96 8.05 -6.86 21.92
CA GLY A 96 7.79 -8.27 21.53
C GLY A 96 7.75 -8.70 20.06
N ALA A 97 7.90 -7.82 19.07
CA ALA A 97 7.63 -8.16 17.65
C ALA A 97 8.87 -8.57 16.80
N ARG A 98 9.97 -9.03 17.41
CA ARG A 98 11.26 -9.20 16.69
C ARG A 98 11.16 -10.10 15.46
N ILE A 99 10.49 -11.26 15.56
CA ILE A 99 10.41 -12.22 14.46
C ILE A 99 9.57 -11.64 13.31
N GLN A 100 8.39 -11.10 13.61
CA GLN A 100 7.50 -10.50 12.62
C GLN A 100 8.18 -9.33 11.90
N THR A 101 8.89 -8.49 12.65
CA THR A 101 9.69 -7.38 12.10
C THR A 101 10.79 -7.88 11.16
N VAL A 102 11.58 -8.88 11.58
CA VAL A 102 12.64 -9.43 10.73
C VAL A 102 12.06 -10.04 9.47
N SER A 103 10.94 -10.78 9.57
CA SER A 103 10.25 -11.35 8.41
C SER A 103 9.73 -10.28 7.45
N ALA A 104 9.17 -9.18 7.95
CA ALA A 104 8.70 -8.09 7.09
C ALA A 104 9.82 -7.33 6.40
N LEU A 105 10.94 -7.10 7.10
CA LEU A 105 12.13 -6.51 6.50
C LEU A 105 12.77 -7.44 5.46
N ALA A 106 12.83 -8.74 5.73
CA ALA A 106 13.29 -9.73 4.77
C ALA A 106 12.39 -9.75 3.52
N PHE A 107 11.07 -9.73 3.71
CA PHE A 107 10.11 -9.63 2.61
C PHE A 107 10.33 -8.34 1.80
N ALA A 108 10.48 -7.20 2.46
CA ALA A 108 10.73 -5.92 1.78
C ALA A 108 12.02 -5.96 0.96
N VAL A 109 13.13 -6.45 1.53
CA VAL A 109 14.41 -6.59 0.82
C VAL A 109 14.28 -7.50 -0.39
N CYS A 110 13.61 -8.65 -0.26
CA CYS A 110 13.35 -9.54 -1.39
C CYS A 110 12.48 -8.87 -2.47
N ASN A 111 11.47 -8.09 -2.07
CA ASN A 111 10.60 -7.40 -3.01
C ASN A 111 11.35 -6.30 -3.78
N VAL A 112 12.19 -5.52 -3.10
CA VAL A 112 13.06 -4.53 -3.73
C VAL A 112 14.04 -5.19 -4.70
N ALA A 113 14.60 -6.34 -4.35
CA ALA A 113 15.46 -7.08 -5.25
C ALA A 113 14.72 -7.55 -6.52
N LEU A 114 13.43 -7.92 -6.40
CA LEU A 114 12.59 -8.26 -7.56
C LEU A 114 12.28 -7.02 -8.41
N TRP A 115 11.98 -5.88 -7.78
CA TRP A 115 11.76 -4.61 -8.50
C TRP A 115 13.00 -4.21 -9.29
N VAL A 116 14.18 -4.21 -8.67
CA VAL A 116 15.46 -3.92 -9.34
C VAL A 116 15.70 -4.88 -10.51
N ALA A 117 15.37 -6.16 -10.33
CA ALA A 117 15.52 -7.16 -11.38
C ALA A 117 14.55 -6.96 -12.55
N TRP A 118 13.35 -6.41 -12.31
CA TRP A 118 12.35 -6.12 -13.35
C TRP A 118 12.58 -4.77 -14.04
N SER A 119 12.82 -3.71 -13.28
CA SER A 119 12.90 -2.32 -13.77
C SER A 119 14.27 -2.01 -14.40
N GLY A 120 15.35 -2.61 -13.86
CA GLY A 120 16.72 -2.21 -14.15
C GLY A 120 17.15 -0.87 -13.53
N GLU A 121 16.35 -0.25 -12.65
CA GLU A 121 16.55 1.09 -12.07
C GLU A 121 16.96 1.04 -10.60
N TRP A 122 18.25 0.79 -10.39
CA TRP A 122 18.77 0.38 -9.11
C TRP A 122 18.69 1.46 -8.03
N VAL A 123 19.01 2.71 -8.38
CA VAL A 123 19.08 3.80 -7.41
C VAL A 123 17.70 4.07 -6.84
N ASP A 124 16.72 4.14 -7.72
CA ASP A 124 15.39 4.61 -7.40
C ASP A 124 14.58 3.55 -6.67
N ASP A 125 14.65 2.29 -7.12
CA ASP A 125 14.05 1.15 -6.41
C ASP A 125 14.61 0.98 -4.99
N LEU A 126 15.89 1.31 -4.77
CA LEU A 126 16.49 1.27 -3.44
C LEU A 126 15.94 2.38 -2.54
N PHE A 127 15.74 3.59 -3.05
CA PHE A 127 15.19 4.71 -2.27
C PHE A 127 13.72 4.48 -1.91
N ILE A 128 12.88 4.16 -2.89
CA ILE A 128 11.46 3.85 -2.67
C ILE A 128 11.34 2.60 -1.81
N GLY A 129 12.15 1.58 -2.12
CA GLY A 129 12.22 0.34 -1.37
C GLY A 129 12.55 0.53 0.10
N ALA A 130 13.48 1.43 0.43
CA ALA A 130 13.81 1.76 1.80
C ALA A 130 12.65 2.46 2.53
N ALA A 131 11.97 3.40 1.87
CA ALA A 131 10.79 4.06 2.42
C ALA A 131 9.65 3.04 2.66
N TYR A 132 9.41 2.16 1.70
CA TYR A 132 8.42 1.10 1.78
C TYR A 132 8.74 0.06 2.87
N ALA A 133 10.01 -0.33 3.03
CA ALA A 133 10.47 -1.20 4.10
C ALA A 133 10.24 -0.56 5.48
N GLY A 134 10.50 0.75 5.59
CA GLY A 134 10.18 1.55 6.77
C GLY A 134 8.68 1.53 7.08
N PHE A 135 7.81 1.70 6.08
CA PHE A 135 6.37 1.61 6.23
C PHE A 135 5.92 0.21 6.69
N LEU A 136 6.37 -0.86 6.04
CA LEU A 136 6.07 -2.24 6.43
C LEU A 136 6.49 -2.56 7.87
N TYR A 137 7.65 -2.07 8.27
CA TYR A 137 8.12 -2.18 9.64
C TYR A 137 7.13 -1.56 10.63
N GLN A 138 6.61 -0.35 10.34
CA GLN A 138 5.63 0.33 11.20
C GLN A 138 4.29 -0.40 11.20
N VAL A 139 3.83 -0.93 10.06
CA VAL A 139 2.61 -1.75 9.95
C VAL A 139 2.70 -2.96 10.87
N VAL A 140 3.78 -3.74 10.76
CA VAL A 140 3.95 -4.94 11.59
C VAL A 140 4.04 -4.61 13.07
N ARG A 141 4.77 -3.54 13.41
CA ARG A 141 4.90 -3.10 14.80
C ARG A 141 3.54 -2.69 15.37
N ALA A 142 2.75 -1.93 14.63
CA ALA A 142 1.42 -1.49 15.04
C ALA A 142 0.43 -2.66 15.17
N LEU A 143 0.38 -3.56 14.18
CA LEU A 143 -0.45 -4.78 14.24
C LEU A 143 -0.11 -5.66 15.44
N THR A 144 1.18 -5.76 15.78
CA THR A 144 1.63 -6.57 16.93
C THR A 144 1.29 -5.90 18.25
N PHE A 145 1.55 -4.60 18.37
CA PHE A 145 1.31 -3.84 19.60
C PHE A 145 -0.18 -3.82 19.98
N HIS A 146 -1.05 -3.67 18.98
CA HIS A 146 -2.51 -3.64 19.16
C HIS A 146 -3.17 -5.02 19.07
N HIS A 147 -2.39 -6.11 19.00
CA HIS A 147 -2.89 -7.49 18.90
C HIS A 147 -3.96 -7.67 17.79
N ALA A 148 -3.80 -6.96 16.67
CA ALA A 148 -4.77 -6.93 15.58
C ALA A 148 -4.83 -8.26 14.79
N LEU A 149 -3.80 -9.10 14.94
CA LEU A 149 -3.70 -10.43 14.35
C LEU A 149 -3.54 -11.52 15.42
N LYS A 150 -4.18 -12.67 15.17
CA LYS A 150 -3.98 -13.92 15.90
C LYS A 150 -2.64 -14.55 15.53
N PRO A 151 -2.03 -15.37 16.40
CA PRO A 151 -0.73 -16.02 16.11
C PRO A 151 -0.68 -16.81 14.81
N TRP A 152 -1.75 -17.56 14.47
CA TRP A 152 -1.80 -18.34 13.24
C TRP A 152 -1.90 -17.46 11.98
N GLU A 153 -2.46 -16.25 12.09
CA GLU A 153 -2.57 -15.30 10.96
C GLU A 153 -1.19 -14.76 10.59
N TRP A 154 -0.30 -14.59 11.57
CA TRP A 154 1.10 -14.25 11.31
C TRP A 154 1.82 -15.36 10.54
N VAL A 155 1.57 -16.62 10.89
CA VAL A 155 2.15 -17.78 10.19
C VAL A 155 1.62 -17.84 8.75
N ALA A 156 0.31 -17.69 8.57
CA ALA A 156 -0.30 -17.67 7.24
C ALA A 156 0.22 -16.52 6.37
N LEU A 157 0.37 -15.32 6.94
CA LEU A 157 0.93 -14.16 6.25
C LEU A 157 2.39 -14.43 5.83
N GLY A 158 3.22 -14.94 6.74
CA GLY A 158 4.61 -15.27 6.46
C GLY A 158 4.74 -16.33 5.35
N ALA A 159 3.91 -17.38 5.41
CA ALA A 159 3.87 -18.41 4.37
C ALA A 159 3.42 -17.83 3.01
N GLY A 160 2.40 -16.97 3.00
CA GLY A 160 1.93 -16.27 1.79
C GLY A 160 3.01 -15.40 1.17
N CYS A 161 3.70 -14.58 1.97
CA CYS A 161 4.83 -13.76 1.52
C CYS A 161 5.97 -14.61 0.95
N ALA A 162 6.33 -15.71 1.61
CA ALA A 162 7.37 -16.61 1.12
C ALA A 162 6.97 -17.27 -0.23
N LEU A 163 5.72 -17.73 -0.35
CA LEU A 163 5.19 -18.29 -1.60
C LEU A 163 5.17 -17.24 -2.73
N LEU A 164 4.82 -15.99 -2.43
CA LEU A 164 4.87 -14.89 -3.41
C LEU A 164 6.28 -14.64 -3.92
N ILE A 165 7.26 -14.49 -3.01
CA ILE A 165 8.65 -14.25 -3.39
C ILE A 165 9.19 -15.43 -4.20
N LEU A 166 8.95 -16.67 -3.76
CA LEU A 166 9.39 -17.86 -4.48
C LEU A 166 8.72 -17.96 -5.85
N GLY A 167 7.40 -17.75 -5.91
CA GLY A 167 6.63 -17.78 -7.15
C GLY A 167 7.14 -16.76 -8.16
N GLN A 168 7.34 -15.50 -7.73
CA GLN A 168 7.86 -14.46 -8.60
C GLN A 168 9.31 -14.69 -8.98
N ALA A 169 10.18 -15.11 -8.05
CA ALA A 169 11.57 -15.43 -8.37
C ALA A 169 11.68 -16.56 -9.41
N LEU A 170 10.79 -17.56 -9.35
CA LEU A 170 10.78 -18.65 -10.32
C LEU A 170 10.43 -18.19 -11.74
N THR A 171 9.70 -17.08 -11.92
CA THR A 171 9.38 -16.55 -13.27
C THR A 171 10.64 -16.18 -14.06
N PHE A 172 11.73 -15.79 -13.38
CA PHE A 172 13.01 -15.46 -14.03
C PHE A 172 13.74 -16.70 -14.59
N PHE A 173 13.47 -17.88 -14.05
CA PHE A 173 14.16 -19.13 -14.43
C PHE A 173 13.26 -20.10 -15.18
N ALA A 174 11.94 -19.92 -15.13
CA ALA A 174 10.98 -20.82 -15.74
C ALA A 174 10.99 -20.71 -17.28
N PRO A 175 10.71 -21.82 -18.00
CA PRO A 175 10.45 -21.79 -19.44
C PRO A 175 9.26 -20.88 -19.77
N GLU A 176 9.27 -20.23 -20.94
CA GLU A 176 8.21 -19.31 -21.41
C GLU A 176 6.78 -19.83 -21.17
N GLY A 177 6.52 -21.11 -21.48
CA GLY A 177 5.19 -21.71 -21.30
C GLY A 177 4.73 -21.87 -19.85
N ALA A 178 5.64 -21.81 -18.87
CA ALA A 178 5.33 -21.89 -17.45
C ALA A 178 5.27 -20.52 -16.74
N LYS A 179 5.89 -19.47 -17.33
CA LYS A 179 5.91 -18.11 -16.76
C LYS A 179 4.51 -17.56 -16.57
N ALA A 180 3.66 -17.65 -17.59
CA ALA A 180 2.29 -17.15 -17.53
C ALA A 180 1.45 -17.81 -16.42
N GLY A 181 1.66 -19.11 -16.19
CA GLY A 181 0.99 -19.84 -15.11
C GLY A 181 1.47 -19.42 -13.72
N LEU A 182 2.78 -19.23 -13.55
CA LEU A 182 3.37 -18.74 -12.29
C LEU A 182 2.93 -17.31 -11.96
N ASP A 183 2.94 -16.42 -12.95
CA ASP A 183 2.52 -15.03 -12.80
C ASP A 183 1.02 -14.92 -12.45
N THR A 184 0.18 -15.71 -13.15
CA THR A 184 -1.25 -15.82 -12.82
C THR A 184 -1.45 -16.35 -11.39
N GLY A 185 -0.68 -17.37 -10.98
CA GLY A 185 -0.72 -17.90 -9.62
C GLY A 185 -0.36 -16.86 -8.56
N CYS A 186 0.68 -16.06 -8.80
CA CYS A 186 1.08 -14.97 -7.91
C CYS A 186 0.01 -13.89 -7.84
N SER A 187 -0.57 -13.50 -8.99
CA SER A 187 -1.65 -12.52 -9.06
C SER A 187 -2.90 -12.96 -8.30
N VAL A 188 -3.28 -14.24 -8.40
CA VAL A 188 -4.39 -14.82 -7.62
C VAL A 188 -4.09 -14.79 -6.12
N LEU A 189 -2.86 -15.13 -5.71
CA LEU A 189 -2.47 -15.09 -4.30
C LEU A 189 -2.51 -13.66 -3.74
N LEU A 190 -2.05 -12.68 -4.51
CA LEU A 190 -2.15 -11.25 -4.18
C LEU A 190 -3.63 -10.82 -4.05
N ALA A 191 -4.48 -11.21 -4.99
CA ALA A 191 -5.91 -10.91 -4.96
C ALA A 191 -6.62 -11.51 -3.74
N LEU A 192 -6.32 -12.78 -3.40
CA LEU A 192 -6.83 -13.43 -2.20
C LEU A 192 -6.41 -12.70 -0.93
N GLY A 193 -5.14 -12.29 -0.84
CA GLY A 193 -4.65 -11.50 0.29
C GLY A 193 -5.38 -10.15 0.42
N THR A 194 -5.61 -9.44 -0.69
CA THR A 194 -6.38 -8.19 -0.74
C THR A 194 -7.80 -8.40 -0.21
N VAL A 195 -8.48 -9.46 -0.67
CA VAL A 195 -9.83 -9.80 -0.19
C VAL A 195 -9.81 -10.14 1.30
N CYS A 196 -8.84 -10.92 1.78
CA CYS A 196 -8.72 -11.28 3.19
C CYS A 196 -8.56 -10.03 4.09
N TRP A 197 -7.65 -9.12 3.73
CA TRP A 197 -7.44 -7.88 4.47
C TRP A 197 -8.67 -6.96 4.42
N ALA A 198 -9.31 -6.81 3.26
CA ALA A 198 -10.51 -6.00 3.09
C ALA A 198 -11.68 -6.53 3.94
N VAL A 199 -11.94 -7.85 3.86
CA VAL A 199 -12.96 -8.53 4.67
C VAL A 199 -12.68 -8.29 6.14
N LYS A 200 -11.44 -8.46 6.60
CA LYS A 200 -11.08 -8.26 8.00
C LYS A 200 -11.30 -6.82 8.47
N ALA A 201 -10.88 -5.83 7.70
CA ALA A 201 -11.10 -4.42 8.00
C ALA A 201 -12.60 -4.06 8.03
N ILE A 202 -13.39 -4.56 7.07
CA ILE A 202 -14.84 -4.34 7.01
C ILE A 202 -15.54 -4.98 8.22
N PHE A 203 -15.19 -6.22 8.58
CA PHE A 203 -15.76 -6.89 9.76
C PHE A 203 -15.37 -6.18 11.06
N ALA A 204 -14.12 -5.75 11.22
CA ALA A 204 -13.67 -4.97 12.36
C ALA A 204 -14.48 -3.66 12.47
N ARG A 205 -14.71 -2.97 11.34
CA ARG A 205 -15.54 -1.76 11.31
C ARG A 205 -16.98 -2.03 11.72
N ARG A 206 -17.60 -3.09 11.18
CA ARG A 206 -19.00 -3.49 11.48
C ARG A 206 -19.20 -3.92 12.93
N ARG A 207 -18.19 -4.54 13.55
CA ARG A 207 -18.24 -4.98 14.95
C ARG A 207 -17.80 -3.90 15.94
N ASN A 208 -17.60 -2.66 15.50
CA ASN A 208 -17.09 -1.57 16.32
C ASN A 208 -15.82 -1.95 17.09
N ALA A 209 -14.88 -2.62 16.42
CA ALA A 209 -13.54 -2.82 16.95
C ALA A 209 -12.92 -1.46 17.32
N GLU A 210 -11.95 -1.51 18.23
CA GLU A 210 -11.19 -0.34 18.67
C GLU A 210 -10.66 0.47 17.48
N SER A 211 -10.82 1.79 17.53
CA SER A 211 -10.51 2.70 16.42
C SER A 211 -9.07 2.51 15.91
N VAL A 212 -8.12 2.30 16.81
CA VAL A 212 -6.70 2.09 16.48
C VAL A 212 -6.48 0.74 15.79
N THR A 213 -7.13 -0.33 16.28
CA THR A 213 -7.06 -1.66 15.63
C THR A 213 -7.58 -1.60 14.19
N LEU A 214 -8.71 -0.92 13.97
CA LEU A 214 -9.24 -0.71 12.62
C LEU A 214 -8.25 0.04 11.73
N LEU A 215 -7.65 1.11 12.24
CA LEU A 215 -6.65 1.89 11.49
C LEU A 215 -5.44 1.02 11.10
N CYS A 216 -4.91 0.21 12.02
CA CYS A 216 -3.81 -0.72 11.73
C CYS A 216 -4.18 -1.74 10.63
N LEU A 217 -5.40 -2.28 10.65
CA LEU A 217 -5.88 -3.21 9.63
C LEU A 217 -6.02 -2.56 8.26
N VAL A 218 -6.47 -1.30 8.21
CA VAL A 218 -6.57 -0.55 6.94
C VAL A 218 -5.19 -0.25 6.37
N PHE A 219 -4.22 0.11 7.21
CA PHE A 219 -2.85 0.26 6.75
C PHE A 219 -2.21 -1.03 6.24
N ALA A 220 -2.51 -2.16 6.88
CA ALA A 220 -2.07 -3.46 6.39
C ALA A 220 -2.68 -3.81 5.02
N LEU A 221 -3.96 -3.47 4.81
CA LEU A 221 -4.61 -3.56 3.50
C LEU A 221 -3.90 -2.68 2.47
N ILE A 222 -3.63 -1.40 2.79
CA ILE A 222 -2.91 -0.47 1.90
C ILE A 222 -1.55 -1.04 1.52
N ALA A 223 -0.75 -1.49 2.51
CA ALA A 223 0.56 -2.08 2.26
C ALA A 223 0.48 -3.29 1.33
N TRP A 224 -0.52 -4.16 1.52
CA TRP A 224 -0.73 -5.33 0.67
C TRP A 224 -1.16 -4.95 -0.75
N VAL A 225 -2.09 -4.01 -0.89
CA VAL A 225 -2.56 -3.54 -2.21
C VAL A 225 -1.45 -2.84 -2.98
N VAL A 226 -0.62 -2.04 -2.30
CA VAL A 226 0.59 -1.42 -2.87
C VAL A 226 1.55 -2.50 -3.36
N THR A 227 1.87 -3.51 -2.53
CA THR A 227 2.68 -4.66 -2.96
C THR A 227 2.07 -5.31 -4.19
N ALA A 228 0.76 -5.59 -4.17
CA ALA A 228 0.08 -6.28 -5.25
C ALA A 228 0.11 -5.48 -6.55
N LYS A 229 -0.08 -4.16 -6.48
CA LYS A 229 0.03 -3.24 -7.62
C LYS A 229 1.41 -3.32 -8.25
N TYR A 230 2.49 -3.11 -7.49
CA TYR A 230 3.87 -3.13 -8.02
C TYR A 230 4.38 -4.53 -8.40
N MET A 231 3.73 -5.60 -7.95
CA MET A 231 4.06 -6.98 -8.32
C MET A 231 3.20 -7.56 -9.44
N SER A 232 2.36 -6.73 -10.09
CA SER A 232 1.45 -7.18 -11.14
C SER A 232 1.61 -6.35 -12.42
N ALA A 233 1.43 -7.00 -13.57
CA ALA A 233 1.38 -6.35 -14.88
C ALA A 233 -0.05 -6.23 -15.42
N ASP A 234 -0.21 -5.44 -16.48
CA ASP A 234 -1.41 -5.35 -17.32
C ASP A 234 -2.73 -5.15 -16.54
N ALA A 235 -3.73 -6.00 -16.79
CA ALA A 235 -5.05 -5.89 -16.19
C ALA A 235 -5.02 -6.03 -14.66
N TRP A 236 -4.11 -6.83 -14.11
CA TRP A 236 -3.97 -6.99 -12.65
C TRP A 236 -3.49 -5.70 -11.99
N TYR A 237 -2.57 -4.97 -12.63
CA TYR A 237 -2.14 -3.65 -12.18
C TYR A 237 -3.35 -2.69 -12.05
N ALA A 238 -4.19 -2.62 -13.09
CA ALA A 238 -5.39 -1.79 -13.09
C ALA A 238 -6.41 -2.20 -12.01
N VAL A 239 -6.57 -3.52 -11.77
CA VAL A 239 -7.42 -4.03 -10.68
C VAL A 239 -6.91 -3.57 -9.32
N PHE A 240 -5.61 -3.69 -9.05
CA PHE A 240 -5.04 -3.27 -7.77
C PHE A 240 -5.03 -1.75 -7.60
N MET A 241 -4.94 -0.98 -8.68
CA MET A 241 -5.15 0.48 -8.65
C MET A 241 -6.58 0.84 -8.22
N VAL A 242 -7.60 0.11 -8.71
CA VAL A 242 -8.98 0.30 -8.21
C VAL A 242 -9.09 -0.08 -6.73
N CYS A 243 -8.45 -1.18 -6.30
CA CYS A 243 -8.40 -1.54 -4.88
C CYS A 243 -7.72 -0.45 -4.04
N GLU A 244 -6.66 0.15 -4.55
CA GLU A 244 -5.90 1.24 -3.92
C GLU A 244 -6.80 2.47 -3.73
N THR A 245 -7.54 2.87 -4.77
CA THR A 245 -8.56 3.93 -4.69
C THR A 245 -9.59 3.65 -3.58
N LEU A 246 -10.06 2.39 -3.46
CA LEU A 246 -11.04 2.01 -2.43
C LEU A 246 -10.46 2.02 -1.00
N CYS A 247 -9.15 1.88 -0.85
CA CYS A 247 -8.50 1.95 0.45
C CYS A 247 -8.56 3.36 1.05
N MET A 248 -8.58 4.42 0.24
CA MET A 248 -8.53 5.80 0.75
C MET A 248 -9.78 6.23 1.50
N PRO A 249 -11.00 5.95 1.03
CA PRO A 249 -12.21 6.14 1.83
C PRO A 249 -12.21 5.29 3.11
N MET A 250 -11.63 4.09 3.08
CA MET A 250 -11.49 3.25 4.27
C MET A 250 -10.54 3.88 5.29
N LEU A 251 -9.41 4.44 4.83
CA LEU A 251 -8.44 5.14 5.66
C LEU A 251 -9.05 6.38 6.30
N TYR A 252 -9.71 7.23 5.51
CA TYR A 252 -10.44 8.39 6.03
C TYR A 252 -11.46 7.98 7.10
N GLY A 253 -12.24 6.92 6.84
CA GLY A 253 -13.22 6.40 7.81
C GLY A 253 -12.58 5.90 9.11
N ALA A 254 -11.42 5.25 9.03
CA ALA A 254 -10.68 4.77 10.19
C ALA A 254 -10.09 5.94 11.00
N VAL A 255 -9.44 6.91 10.33
CA VAL A 255 -8.90 8.12 10.97
C VAL A 255 -10.01 8.93 11.64
N ARG A 256 -11.16 9.11 10.98
CA ARG A 256 -12.32 9.78 11.58
C ARG A 256 -12.78 9.11 12.87
N LYS A 257 -12.80 7.77 12.91
CA LYS A 257 -13.10 7.01 14.13
C LYS A 257 -12.06 7.22 15.23
N VAL A 258 -10.78 7.38 14.88
CA VAL A 258 -9.72 7.68 15.85
C VAL A 258 -9.84 9.10 16.40
N VAL A 259 -10.18 10.08 15.55
CA VAL A 259 -10.35 11.49 15.94
C VAL A 259 -11.59 11.69 16.83
N ALA A 260 -12.63 10.89 16.63
CA ALA A 260 -13.88 10.94 17.40
C ALA A 260 -13.87 10.14 18.71
N ALA A 261 -12.92 9.22 18.90
CA ALA A 261 -12.70 8.50 20.16
C ALA A 261 -11.84 9.34 21.09
#